data_AF-A0A0B7H090-F1
#
_entry.id   AF-A0A0B7H090-F1
#
_cell.length_a   1.000
_cell.length_b   1.000
_cell.length_c   1.000
_cell.angle_alpha   90.00
_cell.angle_beta   90.00
_cell.angle_gamma   90.00
#
_symmetry.space_group_name_H-M   'P 1'
#
loop_
_entity.id
_entity.type
_entity.pdbx_description
1 polymer ?
#
loop_
_entity_poly.entity_id
_entity_poly.type
_entity_poly.pdbx_seq_one_letter_code
_entity_poly.pdbx_strand_id
1 'polypeptide(L)'
;MYNNYRYNNIYFTGDFKNQLFNGIVKAKDSNLDFEFKGLADLSKKESKFDFGVKVKHADLHALNFVQNDSISKFKGNIIIDGQGNSIDNVIGEIQFRDLQYTNSRGNYTLENFEVKSSMDNEGIKKIQINSPDIINGYVTGTYKVAEIKKIFQNAFGSIYAHFKPYKIAENQFINFDFTVNNKIIEIFAPEVQIGKNTSLQGKIVADDGSFKMQFKSSDIKAYDYKNQKNINLKIDNKNPLYNTYLEVGDVDFRRLQNQ
;
A
#
# COMPACT_ATOMS: atom_id res chain seq x y z
N MET A 1 24.88 -10.44 8.19
CA MET A 1 24.48 -10.23 6.78
C MET A 1 22.97 -10.38 6.70
N TYR A 2 22.30 -9.56 5.91
CA TYR A 2 20.85 -9.63 5.68
C TYR A 2 20.56 -9.21 4.24
N ASN A 3 19.56 -9.81 3.61
CA ASN A 3 19.19 -9.54 2.21
C ASN A 3 20.39 -9.54 1.24
N ASN A 4 21.30 -10.50 1.39
CA ASN A 4 22.55 -10.59 0.62
C ASN A 4 23.44 -9.33 0.65
N TYR A 5 23.30 -8.50 1.68
CA TYR A 5 24.10 -7.30 1.91
C TYR A 5 24.80 -7.38 3.29
N ARG A 6 26.06 -6.93 3.35
CA ARG A 6 26.81 -6.82 4.60
C ARG A 6 26.74 -5.37 5.08
N TYR A 7 25.88 -5.14 6.06
CA TYR A 7 25.78 -3.86 6.76
C TYR A 7 26.97 -3.63 7.68
N ASN A 8 27.54 -2.42 7.63
CA ASN A 8 28.67 -2.00 8.45
C ASN A 8 28.30 -0.82 9.36
N ASN A 9 29.15 -0.54 10.36
CA ASN A 9 28.99 0.61 11.27
C ASN A 9 27.60 0.68 11.93
N ILE A 10 27.15 -0.45 12.46
CA ILE A 10 25.93 -0.54 13.25
C ILE A 10 26.28 -0.32 14.71
N TYR A 11 25.59 0.61 15.35
CA TYR A 11 25.70 0.93 16.77
C TYR A 11 24.37 0.62 17.44
N PHE A 12 24.43 -0.03 18.58
CA PHE A 12 23.27 -0.34 19.39
C PHE A 12 23.53 0.09 20.85
N THR A 13 22.54 0.72 21.45
CA THR A 13 22.49 0.98 22.89
C THR A 13 21.05 0.81 23.35
N GLY A 14 20.85 0.14 24.47
CA GLY A 14 19.52 -0.10 24.99
C GLY A 14 19.50 -1.14 26.09
N ASP A 15 18.38 -1.15 26.81
CA ASP A 15 18.11 -2.09 27.87
C ASP A 15 17.10 -3.13 27.37
N PHE A 16 17.38 -4.39 27.68
CA PHE A 16 16.43 -5.47 27.51
C PHE A 16 16.24 -6.18 28.84
N LYS A 17 15.07 -5.99 29.45
CA LYS A 17 14.73 -6.61 30.74
C LYS A 17 13.25 -6.93 30.79
N ASN A 18 12.93 -8.11 31.32
CA ASN A 18 11.54 -8.57 31.47
C ASN A 18 10.73 -8.53 30.16
N GLN A 19 11.38 -8.79 29.02
CA GLN A 19 10.77 -8.70 27.68
C GLN A 19 10.33 -7.29 27.28
N LEU A 20 10.78 -6.26 28.01
CA LEU A 20 10.74 -4.87 27.58
C LEU A 20 12.07 -4.49 26.97
N PHE A 21 12.00 -3.98 25.74
CA PHE A 21 13.11 -3.37 25.02
C PHE A 21 12.95 -1.87 25.04
N ASN A 22 14.03 -1.14 25.35
CA ASN A 22 14.14 0.29 25.16
C ASN A 22 15.52 0.58 24.58
N GLY A 23 15.58 1.08 23.35
CA GLY A 23 16.88 1.23 22.71
C GLY A 23 16.91 2.14 21.52
N ILE A 24 18.14 2.39 21.10
CA ILE A 24 18.52 3.14 19.93
C ILE A 24 19.42 2.24 19.08
N VAL A 25 19.07 2.09 17.81
CA VAL A 25 19.90 1.44 16.80
C VAL A 25 20.27 2.50 15.77
N LYS A 26 21.55 2.63 15.43
CA LYS A 26 22.02 3.51 14.36
C LYS A 26 22.84 2.70 13.37
N ALA A 27 22.69 2.99 12.09
CA ALA A 27 23.65 2.53 11.09
C ALA A 27 24.25 3.72 10.34
N LYS A 28 25.56 3.65 10.10
CA LYS A 28 26.35 4.60 9.30
C LYS A 28 27.11 3.85 8.21
N ASP A 29 26.35 3.13 7.40
CA ASP A 29 26.83 2.36 6.26
C ASP A 29 26.84 3.24 5.00
N SER A 30 27.65 2.88 3.99
CA SER A 30 27.72 3.63 2.73
C SER A 30 26.37 3.74 2.02
N ASN A 31 25.50 2.73 2.16
CA ASN A 31 24.19 2.66 1.52
C ASN A 31 23.04 2.86 2.50
N LEU A 32 23.32 3.10 3.79
CA LEU A 32 22.30 3.25 4.82
C LEU A 32 22.77 4.16 5.98
N ASP A 33 22.10 5.29 6.13
CA ASP A 33 22.16 6.17 7.29
C ASP A 33 20.78 6.25 7.94
N PHE A 34 20.58 5.49 9.02
CA PHE A 34 19.33 5.52 9.78
C PHE A 34 19.55 5.51 11.29
N GLU A 35 18.54 6.00 12.00
CA GLU A 35 18.40 5.92 13.45
C GLU A 35 17.01 5.38 13.78
N PHE A 36 16.94 4.26 14.47
CA PHE A 36 15.76 3.76 15.16
C PHE A 36 15.86 4.13 16.63
N LYS A 37 14.76 4.55 17.23
CA LYS A 37 14.63 4.76 18.68
C LYS A 37 13.24 4.33 19.11
N GLY A 38 13.14 3.49 20.14
CA GLY A 38 11.84 3.19 20.70
C GLY A 38 11.79 2.05 21.70
N LEU A 39 10.56 1.69 22.00
CA LEU A 39 10.12 0.76 23.02
C LEU A 39 9.41 -0.41 22.36
N ALA A 40 9.65 -1.61 22.87
CA ALA A 40 8.82 -2.78 22.59
C ALA A 40 8.54 -3.54 23.89
N ASP A 41 7.27 -3.72 24.23
CA ASP A 41 6.81 -4.55 25.35
C ASP A 41 6.27 -5.86 24.80
N LEU A 42 7.10 -6.91 24.85
CA LEU A 42 6.77 -8.25 24.39
C LEU A 42 6.22 -9.14 25.52
N SER A 43 6.08 -8.60 26.74
CA SER A 43 5.70 -9.37 27.93
C SER A 43 4.21 -9.75 27.97
N LYS A 44 3.40 -9.11 27.12
CA LYS A 44 1.94 -9.24 27.09
C LYS A 44 1.47 -10.17 25.98
N LYS A 45 0.21 -10.60 26.08
CA LYS A 45 -0.44 -11.40 25.03
C LYS A 45 -0.36 -10.72 23.67
N GLU A 46 -0.60 -9.42 23.60
CA GLU A 46 -0.35 -8.59 22.42
C GLU A 46 0.86 -7.70 22.70
N SER A 47 1.88 -7.83 21.86
CA SER A 47 3.08 -7.00 21.97
C SER A 47 2.74 -5.54 21.70
N LYS A 48 3.33 -4.60 22.44
CA LYS A 48 3.19 -3.16 22.21
C LYS A 48 4.46 -2.56 21.68
N PHE A 49 4.34 -1.60 20.78
CA PHE A 49 5.45 -0.96 20.12
C PHE A 49 5.22 0.55 20.03
N ASP A 50 6.24 1.31 20.39
CA ASP A 50 6.28 2.77 20.21
C ASP A 50 7.70 3.12 19.75
N PHE A 51 7.87 3.41 18.47
CA PHE A 51 9.19 3.69 17.93
C PHE A 51 9.17 4.66 16.76
N GLY A 52 10.26 5.43 16.67
CA GLY A 52 10.57 6.30 15.56
C GLY A 52 11.75 5.78 14.75
N VAL A 53 11.67 5.91 13.43
CA VAL A 53 12.75 5.64 12.49
C VAL A 53 13.04 6.90 11.70
N LYS A 54 14.27 7.37 11.73
CA LYS A 54 14.76 8.47 10.91
C LYS A 54 15.73 7.90 9.89
N VAL A 55 15.35 7.92 8.63
CA VAL A 55 16.21 7.52 7.52
C VAL A 55 16.74 8.77 6.84
N LYS A 56 18.02 9.07 7.03
CA LYS A 56 18.67 10.18 6.33
C LYS A 56 18.99 9.81 4.89
N HIS A 57 19.35 8.54 4.68
CA HIS A 57 19.65 7.99 3.37
C HIS A 57 19.51 6.47 3.41
N ALA A 58 18.86 5.89 2.40
CA ALA A 58 18.91 4.46 2.11
C ALA A 58 18.95 4.27 0.59
N ASP A 59 19.95 3.56 0.08
CA ASP A 59 19.98 3.09 -1.31
C ASP A 59 19.35 1.70 -1.38
N LEU A 60 18.06 1.65 -1.68
CA LEU A 60 17.26 0.43 -1.69
C LEU A 60 17.71 -0.56 -2.77
N HIS A 61 18.36 -0.09 -3.83
CA HIS A 61 18.93 -0.96 -4.84
C HIS A 61 20.18 -1.66 -4.30
N ALA A 62 21.14 -0.90 -3.76
CA ALA A 62 22.35 -1.46 -3.18
C ALA A 62 22.08 -2.35 -1.96
N LEU A 63 21.03 -2.05 -1.19
CA LEU A 63 20.53 -2.85 -0.07
C LEU A 63 19.66 -4.04 -0.49
N ASN A 64 19.51 -4.27 -1.79
CA ASN A 64 18.75 -5.34 -2.42
C ASN A 64 17.23 -5.36 -2.17
N PHE A 65 16.62 -4.25 -1.77
CA PHE A 65 15.17 -4.16 -1.60
C PHE A 65 14.43 -3.86 -2.91
N VAL A 66 15.08 -3.16 -3.85
CA VAL A 66 14.51 -2.77 -5.15
C VAL A 66 15.48 -3.15 -6.27
N GLN A 67 15.20 -4.25 -6.98
CA GLN A 67 16.09 -4.77 -8.03
C GLN A 67 15.69 -4.33 -9.45
N ASN A 68 14.44 -3.93 -9.63
CA ASN A 68 13.89 -3.51 -10.91
C ASN A 68 14.19 -2.04 -11.25
N ASP A 69 14.76 -1.29 -10.32
CA ASP A 69 15.25 0.08 -10.55
C ASP A 69 16.62 0.25 -9.90
N SER A 70 17.63 0.55 -10.71
CA SER A 70 19.00 0.79 -10.25
C SER A 70 19.15 2.09 -9.46
N ILE A 71 18.19 3.01 -9.59
CA ILE A 71 18.10 4.23 -8.81
C ILE A 71 16.89 4.01 -7.90
N SER A 72 17.13 3.74 -6.62
CA SER A 72 16.05 3.63 -5.65
C SER A 72 16.54 4.14 -4.31
N LYS A 73 16.33 5.43 -4.06
CA LYS A 73 16.82 6.09 -2.85
C LYS A 73 15.66 6.59 -2.01
N PHE A 74 15.74 6.33 -0.71
CA PHE A 74 14.71 6.67 0.25
C PHE A 74 15.26 7.53 1.38
N LYS A 75 14.45 8.49 1.81
CA LYS A 75 14.67 9.34 2.98
C LYS A 75 13.32 9.64 3.63
N GLY A 76 13.30 9.74 4.95
CA GLY A 76 12.12 10.21 5.66
C GLY A 76 12.08 9.77 7.12
N ASN A 77 11.04 10.21 7.80
CA ASN A 77 10.78 9.90 9.20
C ASN A 77 9.52 9.06 9.31
N ILE A 78 9.56 7.99 10.09
CA ILE A 78 8.46 7.08 10.33
C ILE A 78 8.25 7.01 11.83
N ILE A 79 7.01 7.16 12.30
CA ILE A 79 6.62 7.01 13.71
C ILE A 79 5.58 5.91 13.76
N ILE A 80 5.76 4.95 14.65
CA ILE A 80 4.91 3.77 14.79
C ILE A 80 4.48 3.69 16.24
N ASP A 81 3.17 3.64 16.46
CA ASP A 81 2.55 3.33 17.76
C ASP A 81 1.50 2.26 17.51
N GLY A 82 1.62 1.12 18.18
CA GLY A 82 0.61 0.08 18.05
C GLY A 82 0.81 -1.13 18.91
N GLN A 83 -0.09 -2.08 18.75
CA GLN A 83 -0.07 -3.36 19.42
C GLN A 83 -0.53 -4.48 18.49
N GLY A 84 0.04 -5.66 18.66
CA GLY A 84 -0.27 -6.83 17.86
C GLY A 84 0.90 -7.80 17.82
N ASN A 85 0.71 -8.96 17.19
CA ASN A 85 1.76 -9.97 17.03
C ASN A 85 1.96 -10.40 15.57
N SER A 86 1.14 -9.86 14.66
CA SER A 86 1.13 -10.18 13.24
C SER A 86 0.54 -9.00 12.46
N ILE A 87 0.80 -8.96 11.15
CA ILE A 87 0.17 -7.99 10.26
C ILE A 87 -1.36 -8.14 10.21
N ASP A 88 -1.88 -9.32 10.57
CA ASP A 88 -3.31 -9.61 10.58
C ASP A 88 -4.01 -9.14 11.86
N ASN A 89 -3.30 -8.86 12.95
CA ASN A 89 -3.90 -8.44 14.22
C ASN A 89 -3.33 -7.14 14.78
N VAL A 90 -2.52 -6.41 14.00
CA VAL A 90 -1.97 -5.13 14.42
C VAL A 90 -3.06 -4.05 14.46
N ILE A 91 -3.13 -3.34 15.58
CA ILE A 91 -3.96 -2.14 15.81
C ILE A 91 -3.01 -1.02 16.21
N GLY A 92 -3.17 0.15 15.60
CA GLY A 92 -2.28 1.27 15.84
C GLY A 92 -2.19 2.22 14.65
N GLU A 93 -1.13 3.01 14.63
CA GLU A 93 -0.90 4.08 13.68
C GLU A 93 0.56 4.08 13.21
N ILE A 94 0.74 4.36 11.93
CA ILE A 94 2.04 4.68 11.34
C ILE A 94 1.94 6.06 10.71
N GLN A 95 2.77 6.98 11.16
CA GLN A 95 2.91 8.31 10.57
C GLN A 95 4.18 8.38 9.73
N PHE A 96 4.06 8.96 8.55
CA PHE A 96 5.15 9.19 7.63
C PHE A 96 5.35 10.69 7.45
N ARG A 97 6.58 11.16 7.63
CA ARG A 97 6.93 12.58 7.52
C ARG A 97 8.17 12.79 6.67
N ASP A 98 8.17 13.89 5.93
CA ASP A 98 9.31 14.33 5.09
C ASP A 98 9.80 13.22 4.14
N LEU A 99 8.88 12.42 3.62
CA LEU A 99 9.23 11.30 2.75
C LEU A 99 9.70 11.79 1.39
N GLN A 100 10.87 11.31 0.98
CA GLN A 100 11.44 11.52 -0.33
C GLN A 100 11.84 10.17 -0.91
N TYR A 101 11.37 9.92 -2.12
CA TYR A 101 11.74 8.75 -2.91
C TYR A 101 12.30 9.20 -4.25
N THR A 102 13.50 8.74 -4.59
CA THR A 102 14.12 8.98 -5.89
C THR A 102 14.21 7.67 -6.63
N ASN A 103 13.70 7.65 -7.86
CA ASN A 103 13.85 6.52 -8.76
C ASN A 103 14.43 6.94 -10.11
N SER A 104 14.55 6.01 -11.06
CA SER A 104 15.03 6.31 -12.42
C SER A 104 14.20 7.36 -13.18
N ARG A 105 12.96 7.61 -12.75
CA ARG A 105 12.00 8.52 -13.39
C ARG A 105 11.96 9.90 -12.75
N GLY A 106 12.44 10.06 -11.52
CA GLY A 106 12.52 11.36 -10.88
C GLY A 106 12.56 11.32 -9.35
N ASN A 107 12.34 12.49 -8.77
CA ASN A 107 12.30 12.72 -7.34
C ASN A 107 10.87 12.99 -6.90
N TYR A 108 10.40 12.22 -5.92
CA TYR A 108 9.06 12.29 -5.38
C TYR A 108 9.14 12.72 -3.92
N THR A 109 8.65 13.93 -3.63
CA THR A 109 8.40 14.39 -2.26
C THR A 109 6.93 14.15 -1.96
N LEU A 110 6.65 13.37 -0.92
CA LEU A 110 5.28 13.07 -0.47
C LEU A 110 4.92 13.99 0.69
N GLU A 111 3.68 14.45 0.75
CA GLU A 111 3.16 15.13 1.93
C GLU A 111 3.08 14.16 3.11
N ASN A 112 3.05 14.71 4.33
CA ASN A 112 2.92 13.88 5.53
C ASN A 112 1.59 13.12 5.47
N PHE A 113 1.63 11.82 5.77
CA PHE A 113 0.46 10.97 5.76
C PHE A 113 0.52 9.94 6.88
N GLU A 114 -0.63 9.32 7.16
CA GLU A 114 -0.76 8.31 8.19
C GLU A 114 -1.55 7.11 7.69
N VAL A 115 -1.24 5.95 8.29
CA VAL A 115 -2.00 4.71 8.14
C VAL A 115 -2.45 4.28 9.52
N LYS A 116 -3.76 4.11 9.71
CA LYS A 116 -4.39 3.70 10.97
C LYS A 116 -5.05 2.35 10.80
N SER A 117 -4.74 1.42 11.70
CA SER A 117 -5.41 0.12 11.81
C SER A 117 -6.22 0.09 13.09
N SER A 118 -7.51 -0.25 12.98
CA SER A 118 -8.40 -0.43 14.12
C SER A 118 -9.28 -1.66 13.93
N MET A 119 -9.89 -2.10 15.03
CA MET A 119 -10.85 -3.19 15.06
C MET A 119 -12.00 -2.77 15.97
N ASP A 120 -13.23 -2.95 15.51
CA ASP A 120 -14.41 -2.69 16.33
C ASP A 120 -14.75 -3.88 17.24
N ASN A 121 -15.81 -3.72 18.04
CA ASN A 121 -16.27 -4.73 18.99
C ASN A 121 -16.85 -5.98 18.31
N GLU A 122 -17.20 -5.90 17.02
CA GLU A 122 -17.71 -7.02 16.21
C GLU A 122 -16.58 -7.77 15.50
N GLY A 123 -15.33 -7.33 15.67
CA GLY A 123 -14.15 -7.92 15.03
C GLY A 123 -13.95 -7.45 13.58
N ILE A 124 -14.62 -6.38 13.15
CA ILE A 124 -14.42 -5.79 11.83
C ILE A 124 -13.17 -4.92 11.87
N LYS A 125 -12.21 -5.29 11.04
CA LYS A 125 -10.96 -4.55 10.88
C LYS A 125 -11.20 -3.36 9.97
N LYS A 126 -10.58 -2.22 10.28
CA LYS A 126 -10.48 -1.04 9.41
C LYS A 126 -9.02 -0.64 9.26
N ILE A 127 -8.54 -0.53 8.03
CA ILE A 127 -7.29 0.15 7.70
C ILE A 127 -7.67 1.44 6.97
N GLN A 128 -7.23 2.58 7.49
CA GLN A 128 -7.47 3.90 6.93
C GLN A 128 -6.14 4.54 6.54
N ILE A 129 -6.09 5.13 5.36
CA ILE A 129 -4.95 5.90 4.86
C ILE A 129 -5.41 7.34 4.70
N ASN A 130 -4.72 8.27 5.35
CA ASN A 130 -4.99 9.69 5.23
C ASN A 130 -3.76 10.38 4.66
N SER A 131 -3.80 10.68 3.36
CA SER A 131 -2.78 11.47 2.68
C SER A 131 -3.42 12.57 1.83
N PRO A 132 -2.85 13.78 1.84
CA PRO A 132 -3.27 14.85 0.93
C PRO A 132 -3.03 14.56 -0.56
N ASP A 133 -1.98 13.81 -0.91
CA ASP A 133 -1.42 13.79 -2.26
C ASP A 133 -1.14 12.39 -2.84
N ILE A 134 -1.36 11.31 -2.08
CA ILE A 134 -1.24 9.93 -2.58
C ILE A 134 -2.57 9.16 -2.55
N ILE A 135 -3.09 8.82 -1.38
CA ILE A 135 -4.28 7.99 -1.17
C ILE A 135 -5.01 8.51 0.07
N ASN A 136 -6.31 8.75 -0.06
CA ASN A 136 -7.19 9.02 1.07
C ASN A 136 -8.36 8.05 1.04
N GLY A 137 -8.57 7.27 2.10
CA GLY A 137 -9.65 6.29 2.12
C GLY A 137 -9.44 5.17 3.12
N TYR A 138 -10.21 4.10 2.97
CA TYR A 138 -10.18 2.99 3.90
C TYR A 138 -10.55 1.66 3.26
N VAL A 139 -10.21 0.60 3.97
CA VAL A 139 -10.69 -0.76 3.75
C VAL A 139 -11.21 -1.34 5.06
N THR A 140 -12.44 -1.85 5.06
CA THR A 140 -13.08 -2.51 6.20
C THR A 140 -13.51 -3.94 5.90
N GLY A 141 -13.60 -4.77 6.94
CA GLY A 141 -14.18 -6.11 6.84
C GLY A 141 -13.44 -7.15 7.68
N THR A 142 -13.75 -8.40 7.41
CA THR A 142 -13.06 -9.56 7.97
C THR A 142 -12.12 -10.09 6.89
N TYR A 143 -10.82 -9.80 7.02
CA TYR A 143 -9.82 -10.24 6.05
C TYR A 143 -8.43 -10.39 6.68
N LYS A 144 -7.64 -11.27 6.07
CA LYS A 144 -6.21 -11.40 6.28
C LYS A 144 -5.48 -10.43 5.36
N VAL A 145 -4.69 -9.53 5.95
CA VAL A 145 -3.89 -8.54 5.22
C VAL A 145 -2.95 -9.24 4.24
N ALA A 146 -2.39 -10.37 4.65
CA ALA A 146 -1.53 -11.20 3.81
C ALA A 146 -2.24 -11.78 2.56
N GLU A 147 -3.58 -11.84 2.55
CA GLU A 147 -4.37 -12.40 1.45
C GLU A 147 -5.07 -11.34 0.60
N ILE A 148 -5.05 -10.05 0.99
CA ILE A 148 -5.71 -8.95 0.26
C ILE A 148 -5.40 -9.00 -1.24
N LYS A 149 -4.12 -9.16 -1.61
CA LYS A 149 -3.71 -9.26 -3.02
C LYS A 149 -4.45 -10.38 -3.76
N LYS A 150 -4.53 -11.56 -3.16
CA LYS A 150 -5.22 -12.73 -3.74
C LYS A 150 -6.73 -12.50 -3.82
N ILE A 151 -7.32 -11.85 -2.80
CA ILE A 151 -8.75 -11.52 -2.78
C ILE A 151 -9.09 -10.60 -3.96
N PHE A 152 -8.33 -9.52 -4.16
CA PHE A 152 -8.53 -8.65 -5.32
C PHE A 152 -8.25 -9.37 -6.65
N GLN A 153 -7.21 -10.19 -6.74
CA GLN A 153 -6.94 -11.00 -7.93
C GLN A 153 -8.08 -11.96 -8.26
N ASN A 154 -8.68 -12.59 -7.25
CA ASN A 154 -9.85 -13.45 -7.43
C ASN A 154 -11.07 -12.65 -7.89
N ALA A 155 -11.30 -11.48 -7.30
CA ALA A 155 -12.41 -10.59 -7.66
C ALA A 155 -12.34 -10.16 -9.14
N PHE A 156 -11.20 -9.60 -9.58
CA PHE A 156 -11.02 -9.21 -10.99
C PHE A 156 -10.95 -10.43 -11.92
N GLY A 157 -10.33 -11.52 -11.47
CA GLY A 157 -10.23 -12.77 -12.21
C GLY A 157 -11.59 -13.41 -12.49
N SER A 158 -12.57 -13.26 -11.57
CA SER A 158 -13.92 -13.82 -11.72
C SER A 158 -14.70 -13.32 -12.94
N ILE A 159 -14.26 -12.19 -13.52
CA ILE A 159 -14.84 -11.63 -14.75
C ILE A 159 -14.38 -12.44 -15.98
N TYR A 160 -13.24 -13.13 -15.88
CA TYR A 160 -12.65 -13.94 -16.94
C TYR A 160 -12.98 -15.42 -16.75
N ALA A 161 -13.67 -16.02 -17.72
CA ALA A 161 -14.20 -17.40 -17.63
C ALA A 161 -13.15 -18.51 -17.35
N HIS A 162 -11.88 -18.28 -17.68
CA HIS A 162 -10.80 -19.28 -17.54
C HIS A 162 -9.84 -18.98 -16.38
N PHE A 163 -10.14 -17.98 -15.56
CA PHE A 163 -9.30 -17.67 -14.40
C PHE A 163 -9.39 -18.79 -13.36
N LYS A 164 -8.25 -19.20 -12.81
CA LYS A 164 -8.17 -20.16 -11.71
C LYS A 164 -8.02 -19.39 -10.39
N PRO A 165 -9.02 -19.40 -9.50
CA PRO A 165 -8.94 -18.69 -8.23
C PRO A 165 -7.77 -19.15 -7.36
N TYR A 166 -7.11 -18.18 -6.73
CA TYR A 166 -6.15 -18.45 -5.67
C TYR A 166 -6.87 -18.95 -4.42
N LYS A 167 -6.27 -19.92 -3.74
CA LYS A 167 -6.75 -20.37 -2.43
C LYS A 167 -6.55 -19.26 -1.39
N ILE A 168 -7.63 -18.94 -0.68
CA ILE A 168 -7.72 -17.97 0.40
C ILE A 168 -8.50 -18.59 1.57
N ALA A 169 -8.41 -18.00 2.75
CA ALA A 169 -9.25 -18.40 3.88
C ALA A 169 -10.73 -18.05 3.62
N GLU A 170 -11.62 -18.85 4.19
CA GLU A 170 -13.08 -18.67 4.11
C GLU A 170 -13.57 -17.49 4.98
N ASN A 171 -14.82 -17.08 4.78
CA ASN A 171 -15.53 -16.05 5.55
C ASN A 171 -14.87 -14.67 5.47
N GLN A 172 -14.23 -14.37 4.34
CA GLN A 172 -13.60 -13.07 4.12
C GLN A 172 -14.50 -12.14 3.32
N PHE A 173 -14.58 -10.89 3.77
CA PHE A 173 -15.18 -9.82 2.99
C PHE A 173 -14.41 -8.53 3.16
N ILE A 174 -14.49 -7.69 2.13
CA ILE A 174 -13.78 -6.42 2.06
C ILE A 174 -14.77 -5.38 1.53
N ASN A 175 -14.95 -4.29 2.24
CA ASN A 175 -15.48 -3.05 1.70
C ASN A 175 -14.33 -2.05 1.60
N PHE A 176 -14.27 -1.28 0.52
CA PHE A 176 -13.22 -0.31 0.33
C PHE A 176 -13.75 0.95 -0.33
N ASP A 177 -13.13 2.08 -0.02
CA ASP A 177 -13.40 3.38 -0.59
C ASP A 177 -12.12 4.20 -0.54
N PHE A 178 -11.55 4.48 -1.71
CA PHE A 178 -10.29 5.18 -1.87
C PHE A 178 -10.42 6.29 -2.90
N THR A 179 -9.88 7.45 -2.56
CA THR A 179 -9.50 8.50 -3.51
C THR A 179 -7.99 8.42 -3.72
N VAL A 180 -7.58 8.25 -4.97
CA VAL A 180 -6.17 8.05 -5.37
C VAL A 180 -5.73 9.20 -6.25
N ASN A 181 -4.53 9.71 -5.96
CA ASN A 181 -3.88 10.76 -6.72
C ASN A 181 -2.73 10.19 -7.57
N ASN A 182 -2.42 10.84 -8.69
CA ASN A 182 -1.47 10.31 -9.67
C ASN A 182 -0.06 10.05 -9.11
N LYS A 183 0.37 10.79 -8.08
CA LYS A 183 1.73 10.71 -7.53
C LYS A 183 2.12 9.29 -7.11
N ILE A 184 1.19 8.52 -6.53
CA ILE A 184 1.46 7.13 -6.15
C ILE A 184 1.51 6.19 -7.36
N ILE A 185 0.69 6.46 -8.37
CA ILE A 185 0.66 5.67 -9.61
C ILE A 185 1.96 5.84 -10.38
N GLU A 186 2.52 7.05 -10.46
CA GLU A 186 3.82 7.31 -11.09
C GLU A 186 4.98 6.50 -10.46
N ILE A 187 4.86 6.13 -9.18
CA ILE A 187 5.88 5.35 -8.47
C ILE A 187 5.71 3.85 -8.76
N PHE A 188 4.47 3.33 -8.78
CA PHE A 188 4.19 1.89 -8.80
C PHE A 188 3.73 1.32 -10.15
N ALA A 189 3.11 2.14 -11.00
CA ALA A 189 2.59 1.78 -12.33
C ALA A 189 2.78 2.96 -13.30
N PRO A 190 4.04 3.32 -13.61
CA PRO A 190 4.38 4.56 -14.29
C PRO A 190 3.92 4.66 -15.76
N GLU A 191 3.54 3.53 -16.35
CA GLU A 191 2.86 3.43 -17.65
C GLU A 191 1.38 3.85 -17.60
N VAL A 192 0.86 4.12 -16.40
CA VAL A 192 -0.50 4.60 -16.14
C VAL A 192 -0.45 6.01 -15.55
N GLN A 193 -1.36 6.87 -16.01
CA GLN A 193 -1.66 8.14 -15.39
C GLN A 193 -3.16 8.23 -15.17
N ILE A 194 -3.55 8.77 -14.03
CA ILE A 194 -4.94 8.97 -13.64
C ILE A 194 -5.18 10.42 -13.27
N GLY A 195 -6.41 10.86 -13.46
CA GLY A 195 -6.88 12.15 -13.04
C GLY A 195 -6.82 12.34 -11.53
N LYS A 196 -6.75 13.60 -11.10
CA LYS A 196 -6.84 13.93 -9.67
C LYS A 196 -8.16 13.44 -9.09
N ASN A 197 -8.15 13.08 -7.81
CA ASN A 197 -9.34 12.60 -7.09
C ASN A 197 -10.03 11.40 -7.78
N THR A 198 -9.25 10.51 -8.40
CA THR A 198 -9.78 9.27 -8.96
C THR A 198 -10.32 8.41 -7.82
N SER A 199 -11.59 8.02 -7.88
CA SER A 199 -12.21 7.22 -6.83
C SER A 199 -12.32 5.75 -7.21
N LEU A 200 -12.09 4.89 -6.23
CA LEU A 200 -12.20 3.44 -6.31
C LEU A 200 -12.92 2.95 -5.05
N GLN A 201 -14.15 2.49 -5.22
CA GLN A 201 -14.97 1.97 -4.13
C GLN A 201 -15.59 0.63 -4.50
N GLY A 202 -15.87 -0.21 -3.51
CA GLY A 202 -16.45 -1.51 -3.80
C GLY A 202 -16.58 -2.43 -2.60
N LYS A 203 -17.07 -3.62 -2.91
CA LYS A 203 -17.28 -4.72 -1.98
C LYS A 203 -16.90 -6.04 -2.62
N ILE A 204 -16.15 -6.86 -1.89
CA ILE A 204 -15.83 -8.25 -2.24
C ILE A 204 -16.34 -9.12 -1.11
N VAL A 205 -17.07 -10.17 -1.45
CA VAL A 205 -17.38 -11.27 -0.54
C VAL A 205 -16.72 -12.51 -1.14
N ALA A 206 -15.80 -13.12 -0.41
CA ALA A 206 -14.90 -14.14 -0.95
C ALA A 206 -15.62 -15.45 -1.25
N ASP A 207 -16.48 -15.89 -0.33
CA ASP A 207 -17.10 -17.21 -0.38
C ASP A 207 -18.19 -17.33 -1.45
N ASP A 208 -18.94 -16.25 -1.69
CA ASP A 208 -19.97 -16.19 -2.74
C ASP A 208 -19.37 -15.77 -4.11
N GLY A 209 -18.10 -15.35 -4.12
CA GLY A 209 -17.41 -14.76 -5.26
C GLY A 209 -18.01 -13.45 -5.74
N SER A 210 -18.79 -12.75 -4.91
CA SER A 210 -19.45 -11.49 -5.24
C SER A 210 -18.45 -10.35 -5.28
N PHE A 211 -18.45 -9.62 -6.38
CA PHE A 211 -17.59 -8.49 -6.60
C PHE A 211 -18.38 -7.32 -7.18
N LYS A 212 -18.46 -6.25 -6.40
CA LYS A 212 -18.99 -4.96 -6.82
C LYS A 212 -17.91 -3.91 -6.72
N MET A 213 -17.76 -3.11 -7.77
CA MET A 213 -16.77 -2.05 -7.81
C MET A 213 -17.29 -0.88 -8.64
N GLN A 214 -16.94 0.32 -8.22
CA GLN A 214 -17.02 1.50 -9.05
C GLN A 214 -15.68 2.22 -9.05
N PHE A 215 -15.19 2.50 -10.24
CA PHE A 215 -14.01 3.31 -10.49
C PHE A 215 -14.44 4.55 -11.27
N LYS A 216 -14.03 5.74 -10.82
CA LYS A 216 -14.27 7.01 -11.52
C LYS A 216 -12.99 7.81 -11.64
N SER A 217 -12.73 8.36 -12.82
CA SER A 217 -11.59 9.25 -13.04
C SER A 217 -11.94 10.33 -14.06
N SER A 218 -11.44 11.55 -13.85
CA SER A 218 -11.57 12.64 -14.84
C SER A 218 -10.83 12.30 -16.13
N ASP A 219 -9.71 11.59 -16.02
CA ASP A 219 -8.89 11.21 -17.15
C ASP A 219 -8.02 10.00 -16.84
N ILE A 220 -7.77 9.15 -17.82
CA ILE A 220 -6.81 8.05 -17.73
C ILE A 220 -5.97 8.05 -18.98
N LYS A 221 -4.67 7.87 -18.79
CA LYS A 221 -3.72 7.48 -19.83
C LYS A 221 -3.10 6.16 -19.42
N ALA A 222 -3.08 5.17 -20.31
CA ALA A 222 -2.47 3.88 -20.01
C ALA A 222 -1.78 3.32 -21.25
N TYR A 223 -0.51 2.94 -21.10
CA TYR A 223 0.29 2.36 -22.19
C TYR A 223 0.30 3.26 -23.44
N ASP A 224 0.01 2.70 -24.61
CA ASP A 224 0.00 3.41 -25.91
C ASP A 224 -1.28 4.23 -26.14
N TYR A 225 -2.26 4.16 -25.24
CA TYR A 225 -3.56 4.79 -25.43
C TYR A 225 -3.55 6.22 -24.90
N LYS A 226 -4.03 7.15 -25.73
CA LYS A 226 -4.19 8.56 -25.37
C LYS A 226 -5.24 8.76 -24.28
N ASN A 227 -5.26 9.97 -23.73
CA ASN A 227 -6.09 10.38 -22.61
C ASN A 227 -7.59 10.13 -22.89
N GLN A 228 -8.16 9.16 -22.18
CA GLN A 228 -9.60 8.97 -22.08
C GLN A 228 -10.13 9.94 -21.01
N LYS A 229 -11.32 10.50 -21.16
CA LYS A 229 -11.88 11.43 -20.17
C LYS A 229 -13.23 10.95 -19.64
N ASN A 230 -13.52 11.36 -18.40
CA ASN A 230 -14.77 11.07 -17.70
C ASN A 230 -15.06 9.56 -17.69
N ILE A 231 -14.13 8.78 -17.15
CA ILE A 231 -14.27 7.32 -17.04
C ILE A 231 -15.13 7.01 -15.83
N ASN A 232 -16.15 6.17 -16.02
CA ASN A 232 -16.96 5.57 -14.97
C ASN A 232 -17.11 4.07 -15.27
N LEU A 233 -16.32 3.25 -14.60
CA LEU A 233 -16.37 1.80 -14.71
C LEU A 233 -17.11 1.23 -13.51
N LYS A 234 -18.15 0.45 -13.76
CA LYS A 234 -18.91 -0.30 -12.75
C LYS A 234 -18.80 -1.79 -13.03
N ILE A 235 -18.53 -2.57 -12.00
CA ILE A 235 -18.51 -4.03 -12.04
C ILE A 235 -19.52 -4.52 -11.02
N ASP A 236 -20.38 -5.46 -11.41
CA ASP A 236 -21.27 -6.19 -10.51
C ASP A 236 -21.43 -7.60 -11.09
N ASN A 237 -20.53 -8.51 -10.72
CA ASN A 237 -20.44 -9.83 -11.34
C ASN A 237 -21.63 -10.76 -11.01
N LYS A 238 -22.55 -10.33 -10.14
CA LYS A 238 -23.80 -11.04 -9.80
C LYS A 238 -25.04 -10.36 -10.38
N ASN A 239 -24.90 -9.25 -11.10
CA ASN A 239 -26.04 -8.60 -11.71
C ASN A 239 -26.56 -9.44 -12.91
N PRO A 240 -27.87 -9.74 -12.96
CA PRO A 240 -28.44 -10.67 -13.95
C PRO A 240 -28.48 -10.09 -15.37
N LEU A 241 -28.33 -8.78 -15.54
CA LEU A 241 -28.40 -8.10 -16.83
C LEU A 241 -27.03 -7.83 -17.44
N TYR A 242 -26.04 -7.51 -16.61
CA TYR A 242 -24.66 -7.23 -17.03
C TYR A 242 -23.70 -7.52 -15.88
N ASN A 243 -22.50 -7.99 -16.16
CA ASN A 243 -21.44 -8.18 -15.15
C ASN A 243 -20.47 -6.98 -15.07
N THR A 244 -20.41 -6.17 -16.12
CA THR A 244 -19.54 -4.99 -16.24
C THR A 244 -20.23 -3.93 -17.09
N TYR A 245 -20.16 -2.69 -16.64
CA TYR A 245 -20.69 -1.52 -17.32
C TYR A 245 -19.61 -0.44 -17.37
N LEU A 246 -19.26 0.02 -18.57
CA LEU A 246 -18.26 1.06 -18.79
C LEU A 246 -18.90 2.26 -19.49
N GLU A 247 -18.74 3.42 -18.88
CA GLU A 247 -19.12 4.71 -19.44
C GLU A 247 -17.86 5.57 -19.59
N VAL A 248 -17.68 6.17 -20.76
CA VAL A 248 -16.57 7.07 -21.06
C VAL A 248 -17.15 8.28 -21.79
N GLY A 249 -16.90 9.48 -21.26
CA GLY A 249 -17.48 10.70 -21.83
C GLY A 249 -16.81 11.15 -23.13
N ASP A 250 -15.48 11.07 -23.21
CA ASP A 250 -14.71 11.41 -24.41
C ASP A 250 -13.61 10.36 -24.62
N VAL A 251 -13.58 9.80 -25.83
CA VAL A 251 -12.76 8.64 -26.18
C VAL A 251 -11.80 9.02 -27.32
N ASP A 252 -10.50 9.01 -27.05
CA ASP A 252 -9.46 9.18 -28.08
C ASP A 252 -8.82 7.84 -28.41
N PHE A 253 -9.23 7.23 -29.53
CA PHE A 253 -8.71 5.95 -30.00
C PHE A 253 -7.34 6.03 -30.70
N ARG A 254 -6.74 7.22 -30.82
CA ARG A 254 -5.44 7.34 -31.49
C ARG A 254 -4.34 6.76 -30.62
N ARG A 255 -3.61 5.76 -31.13
CA ARG A 255 -2.36 5.29 -30.51
C ARG A 255 -1.32 6.41 -30.57
N LEU A 256 -0.48 6.50 -29.54
CA LEU A 256 0.77 7.26 -29.64
C LEU A 256 1.62 6.56 -30.71
N GLN A 257 1.77 7.18 -31.88
CA GLN A 257 2.79 6.77 -32.83
C GLN A 257 4.12 7.21 -32.22
N ASN A 258 4.99 6.25 -31.90
CA ASN A 258 6.37 6.54 -31.53
C ASN A 258 7.02 7.27 -32.71
N GLN A 259 7.40 8.53 -32.51
CA GLN A 259 8.35 9.25 -33.35
C GLN A 259 9.76 8.98 -32.86
#